data_AF-A0A2N1IDA1-F1
#
_entry.id   AF-A0A2N1IDA1-F1
#
_cell.length_a   1.000
_cell.length_b   1.000
_cell.length_c   1.000
_cell.angle_alpha   90.00
_cell.angle_beta   90.00
_cell.angle_gamma   90.00
#
_symmetry.space_group_name_H-M   'P 1'
#
loop_
_entity.id
_entity.type
_entity.pdbx_description
1 polymer ?
#
loop_
_entity_poly.entity_id
_entity_poly.type
_entity_poly.pdbx_seq_one_letter_code
_entity_poly.pdbx_strand_id
1 'polypeptide(L)'
;MRNILIALIILLFSGCASKSINNNEMSQIVVDYFNVYSQRNDFNLLMSFYDDNAQFEDIIYGNSLKTKREIKEFLAWDKGEFTALSGGQILTITKQIQDGNTVVTQGFFHEFIFDGQRMGPWLFIIYQEFNSQNKIIKQTDWINYTPREDFLGGKNMNDELIKK
;
A
#
# COMPACT_ATOMS: atom_id res chain seq x y z
N MET A 1 24.23 28.70 -40.62
CA MET A 1 22.88 28.15 -40.35
C MET A 1 22.81 26.63 -40.42
N ARG A 2 23.42 25.96 -41.42
CA ARG A 2 23.43 24.49 -41.55
C ARG A 2 24.04 23.75 -40.35
N ASN A 3 25.12 24.27 -39.77
CA ASN A 3 25.82 23.62 -38.65
C ASN A 3 25.12 23.80 -37.29
N ILE A 4 24.25 24.81 -37.15
CA ILE A 4 23.47 25.06 -35.93
C ILE A 4 22.28 24.10 -35.85
N LEU A 5 21.68 23.77 -37.00
CA LEU A 5 20.56 22.82 -37.08
C LEU A 5 20.97 21.39 -36.69
N ILE A 6 22.21 20.99 -37.02
CA ILE A 6 22.75 19.65 -36.70
C ILE A 6 23.01 19.52 -35.19
N ALA A 7 23.49 20.58 -34.54
CA ALA A 7 23.71 20.59 -33.10
C ALA A 7 22.39 20.48 -32.30
N LEU A 8 21.30 21.07 -32.82
CA LEU A 8 19.98 21.02 -32.16
C LEU A 8 19.34 19.62 -32.24
N ILE A 9 19.62 18.86 -33.30
CA ILE A 9 19.05 17.51 -33.51
C ILE A 9 19.72 16.47 -32.60
N ILE A 10 21.01 16.62 -32.27
CA ILE A 10 21.74 15.69 -31.39
C ILE A 10 21.28 15.81 -29.92
N LEU A 11 20.83 17.00 -29.50
CA LEU A 11 20.26 17.24 -28.17
C LEU A 11 18.87 16.61 -27.99
N LEU A 12 18.14 16.32 -29.07
CA LEU A 12 16.79 15.72 -29.00
C LEU A 12 16.80 14.18 -28.85
N PHE A 13 17.94 13.51 -29.05
CA PHE A 13 18.07 12.06 -28.87
C PHE A 13 18.68 11.64 -27.53
N SER A 14 19.06 12.60 -26.68
CA SER A 14 19.68 12.35 -25.37
C SER A 14 18.65 12.55 -24.25
N GLY A 15 17.61 11.72 -24.17
CA GLY A 15 16.60 11.98 -23.13
C GLY A 15 15.46 11.01 -22.94
N CYS A 16 15.64 9.73 -23.26
CA CYS A 16 14.73 8.69 -22.74
C CYS A 16 15.56 7.47 -22.35
N ALA A 17 16.48 7.64 -21.39
CA ALA A 17 16.91 6.50 -20.60
C ALA A 17 15.73 6.18 -19.68
N SER A 18 14.88 5.23 -20.07
CA SER A 18 13.95 4.65 -19.11
C SER A 18 14.81 4.08 -17.99
N LYS A 19 14.65 4.61 -16.77
CA LYS A 19 15.19 3.95 -15.59
C LYS A 19 14.56 2.57 -15.57
N SER A 20 15.33 1.56 -15.94
CA SER A 20 14.94 0.17 -15.72
C SER A 20 14.65 0.06 -14.23
N ILE A 21 13.45 -0.40 -13.88
CA ILE A 21 13.05 -0.66 -12.50
C ILE A 21 14.14 -1.53 -11.88
N ASN A 22 14.88 -1.00 -10.92
CA ASN A 22 15.86 -1.79 -10.21
C ASN A 22 15.10 -2.61 -9.17
N ASN A 23 14.95 -3.91 -9.42
CA ASN A 23 14.19 -4.81 -8.55
C ASN A 23 14.67 -4.72 -7.09
N ASN A 24 15.96 -4.47 -6.85
CA ASN A 24 16.52 -4.30 -5.49
C ASN A 24 16.01 -3.05 -4.79
N GLU A 25 15.69 -1.97 -5.53
CA GLU A 25 15.17 -0.73 -4.96
C GLU A 25 13.71 -0.89 -4.51
N MET A 26 12.89 -1.59 -5.31
CA MET A 26 11.50 -1.85 -4.94
C MET A 26 11.39 -2.78 -3.73
N SER A 27 12.20 -3.83 -3.66
CA SER A 27 12.20 -4.73 -2.48
C SER A 27 12.50 -3.97 -1.19
N GLN A 28 13.44 -3.02 -1.23
CA GLN A 28 13.75 -2.18 -0.05
C GLN A 28 12.59 -1.27 0.30
N ILE A 29 11.95 -0.63 -0.68
CA ILE A 29 10.79 0.25 -0.46
C ILE A 29 9.62 -0.50 0.20
N VAL A 30 9.40 -1.75 -0.20
CA VAL A 30 8.36 -2.61 0.40
C VAL A 30 8.70 -2.93 1.85
N VAL A 31 9.95 -3.28 2.14
CA VAL A 31 10.43 -3.51 3.51
C VAL A 31 10.23 -2.25 4.36
N ASP A 32 10.59 -1.09 3.82
CA ASP A 32 10.44 0.20 4.52
C ASP A 32 8.96 0.53 4.77
N TYR A 33 8.09 0.32 3.78
CA TYR A 33 6.64 0.48 3.93
C TYR A 33 6.10 -0.34 5.11
N PHE A 34 6.42 -1.64 5.16
CA PHE A 34 5.93 -2.50 6.22
C PHE A 34 6.61 -2.26 7.57
N ASN A 35 7.86 -1.79 7.60
CA ASN A 35 8.50 -1.35 8.83
C ASN A 35 7.74 -0.16 9.43
N VAL A 36 7.40 0.84 8.61
CA VAL A 36 6.61 2.00 9.03
C VAL A 36 5.21 1.58 9.45
N TYR A 37 4.55 0.74 8.65
CA TYR A 37 3.23 0.22 8.99
C TYR A 37 3.24 -0.59 10.29
N SER A 38 4.27 -1.41 10.51
CA SER A 38 4.39 -2.23 11.72
C SER A 38 4.50 -1.41 13.00
N GLN A 39 5.06 -0.21 12.91
CA GLN A 39 5.29 0.67 14.07
C GLN A 39 4.16 1.69 14.24
N ARG A 40 3.45 2.06 13.17
CA ARG A 40 2.42 3.11 13.13
C ARG A 40 2.84 4.46 13.73
N ASN A 41 4.13 4.76 13.74
CA ASN A 41 4.68 5.97 14.37
C ASN A 41 4.81 7.17 13.42
N ASP A 42 4.84 6.94 12.10
CA ASP A 42 4.97 8.00 11.10
C ASP A 42 3.96 7.83 9.96
N PHE A 43 2.77 8.39 10.18
CA PHE A 43 1.68 8.33 9.22
C PHE A 43 1.98 9.12 7.93
N ASN A 44 2.75 10.21 8.03
CA ASN A 44 3.14 11.00 6.85
C ASN A 44 4.10 10.20 5.96
N LEU A 45 5.06 9.49 6.57
CA LEU A 45 5.96 8.60 5.85
C LEU A 45 5.18 7.43 5.22
N LEU A 46 4.22 6.83 5.93
CA LEU A 46 3.34 5.81 5.34
C LEU A 46 2.64 6.35 4.09
N MET A 47 2.05 7.53 4.18
CA MET A 47 1.37 8.17 3.05
C MET A 47 2.34 8.54 1.93
N SER A 48 3.63 8.75 2.21
CA SER A 48 4.61 9.05 1.18
C SER A 48 4.81 7.91 0.18
N PHE A 49 4.54 6.65 0.54
CA PHE A 49 4.69 5.49 -0.35
C PHE A 49 3.62 5.42 -1.46
N TYR A 50 2.48 6.08 -1.28
CA TYR A 50 1.39 6.06 -2.26
C TYR A 50 1.54 7.15 -3.32
N ASP A 51 1.21 6.79 -4.56
CA ASP A 51 0.95 7.73 -5.66
C ASP A 51 -0.33 8.53 -5.38
N ASP A 52 -0.45 9.75 -5.90
CA ASP A 52 -1.61 10.61 -5.64
C ASP A 52 -2.93 10.01 -6.16
N ASN A 53 -2.86 9.23 -7.24
CA ASN A 53 -4.00 8.53 -7.84
C ASN A 53 -4.08 7.05 -7.45
N ALA A 54 -3.42 6.66 -6.35
CA ALA A 54 -3.43 5.29 -5.89
C ALA A 54 -4.86 4.80 -5.58
N GLN A 55 -5.12 3.55 -5.93
CA GLN A 55 -6.37 2.85 -5.63
C GLN A 55 -6.16 1.91 -4.44
N PHE A 56 -7.19 1.78 -3.61
CA PHE A 56 -7.16 0.90 -2.45
C PHE A 56 -8.46 0.12 -2.33
N GLU A 57 -8.35 -1.17 -2.06
CA GLU A 57 -9.49 -2.04 -1.84
C GLU A 57 -9.29 -2.81 -0.54
N ASP A 58 -10.27 -2.76 0.36
CA ASP A 58 -10.39 -3.73 1.45
C ASP A 58 -11.52 -4.69 1.09
N ILE A 59 -11.17 -5.95 0.83
CA ILE A 59 -12.12 -6.90 0.27
C ILE A 59 -13.14 -7.37 1.31
N ILE A 60 -12.72 -7.54 2.57
CA ILE A 60 -13.61 -8.07 3.62
C ILE A 60 -14.41 -6.93 4.26
N TYR A 61 -13.79 -5.78 4.47
CA TYR A 61 -14.47 -4.61 5.02
C TYR A 61 -15.31 -3.86 3.96
N GLY A 62 -15.09 -4.16 2.67
CA GLY A 62 -15.93 -3.70 1.58
C GLY A 62 -15.68 -2.25 1.14
N ASN A 63 -14.42 -1.79 1.22
CA ASN A 63 -14.04 -0.44 0.80
C ASN A 63 -13.37 -0.44 -0.57
N SER A 64 -13.66 0.60 -1.37
CA SER A 64 -13.01 0.88 -2.65
C SER A 64 -12.73 2.37 -2.74
N LEU A 65 -11.45 2.74 -2.75
CA LEU A 65 -10.94 4.10 -2.70
C LEU A 65 -10.12 4.36 -3.96
N LYS A 66 -10.21 5.56 -4.52
CA LYS A 66 -9.67 5.90 -5.84
C LYS A 66 -8.57 6.95 -5.80
N THR A 67 -8.29 7.52 -4.63
CA THR A 67 -7.28 8.56 -4.48
C THR A 67 -6.50 8.40 -3.19
N LYS A 68 -5.27 8.91 -3.16
CA LYS A 68 -4.45 8.99 -1.94
C LYS A 68 -5.12 9.73 -0.80
N ARG A 69 -5.93 10.74 -1.10
CA ARG A 69 -6.70 11.47 -0.09
C ARG A 69 -7.70 10.56 0.63
N GLU A 70 -8.46 9.77 -0.13
CA GLU A 70 -9.41 8.81 0.43
C GLU A 70 -8.70 7.70 1.21
N ILE A 71 -7.56 7.21 0.71
CA ILE A 71 -6.71 6.24 1.42
C ILE A 71 -6.24 6.82 2.75
N LYS A 72 -5.76 8.07 2.74
CA LYS A 72 -5.32 8.78 3.94
C LYS A 72 -6.45 8.92 4.95
N GLU A 73 -7.67 9.23 4.51
CA GLU A 73 -8.83 9.34 5.39
C GLU A 73 -9.23 7.98 5.99
N PHE A 74 -9.18 6.91 5.20
CA PHE A 74 -9.50 5.55 5.64
C PHE A 74 -8.48 4.98 6.64
N LEU A 75 -7.19 5.14 6.35
CA LEU A 75 -6.12 4.57 7.17
C LEU A 75 -5.76 5.40 8.41
N ALA A 76 -6.39 6.55 8.63
CA ALA A 76 -6.04 7.61 9.59
C ALA A 76 -5.95 7.17 11.07
N TRP A 77 -5.03 6.25 11.38
CA TRP A 77 -4.78 5.73 12.72
C TRP A 77 -4.15 6.79 13.63
N ASP A 78 -3.68 7.90 13.05
CA ASP A 78 -3.16 9.07 13.75
C ASP A 78 -4.26 9.91 14.40
N LYS A 79 -5.54 9.61 14.12
CA LYS A 79 -6.71 10.31 14.68
C LYS A 79 -7.37 9.63 15.87
N GLY A 80 -6.90 8.45 16.28
CA GLY A 80 -7.45 7.69 17.40
C GLY A 80 -6.39 7.36 18.45
N GLU A 81 -6.82 6.78 19.57
CA GLU A 81 -5.93 6.25 20.59
C GLU A 81 -5.52 4.83 20.23
N PHE A 82 -4.24 4.65 19.88
CA PHE A 82 -3.68 3.35 19.50
C PHE A 82 -2.70 2.84 20.55
N THR A 83 -2.81 1.57 20.93
CA THR A 83 -1.83 0.89 21.80
C THR A 83 -1.54 -0.52 21.29
N ALA A 84 -0.28 -0.78 20.93
CA ALA A 84 0.17 -2.14 20.64
C ALA A 84 0.26 -2.97 21.94
N LEU A 85 -0.26 -4.20 21.93
CA LEU A 85 -0.22 -5.08 23.11
C LEU A 85 0.95 -6.06 23.10
N SER A 86 1.65 -6.22 21.97
CA SER A 86 2.77 -7.14 21.80
C SER A 86 3.99 -6.43 21.21
N GLY A 87 5.04 -6.22 22.02
CA GLY A 87 6.38 -5.82 21.55
C GLY A 87 6.47 -4.50 20.77
N GLY A 88 5.43 -3.65 20.80
CA GLY A 88 5.39 -2.38 20.07
C GLY A 88 5.14 -2.49 18.56
N GLN A 89 5.10 -3.70 18.01
CA GLN A 89 4.79 -3.94 16.59
C GLN A 89 3.36 -4.42 16.42
N ILE A 90 2.70 -3.94 15.38
CA ILE A 90 1.28 -4.18 15.12
C ILE A 90 1.05 -5.30 14.11
N LEU A 91 2.10 -5.72 13.38
CA LEU A 91 2.03 -6.82 12.43
C LEU A 91 3.37 -7.56 12.32
N THR A 92 3.30 -8.80 11.87
CA THR A 92 4.44 -9.63 11.46
C THR A 92 4.24 -10.11 10.03
N ILE A 93 5.26 -9.95 9.19
CA ILE A 93 5.32 -10.55 7.86
C ILE A 93 5.83 -11.99 7.97
N THR A 94 5.14 -12.91 7.32
CA THR A 94 5.53 -14.33 7.26
C THR A 94 6.03 -14.75 5.89
N LYS A 95 5.55 -14.08 4.83
CA LYS A 95 5.97 -14.34 3.45
C LYS A 95 5.82 -13.08 2.61
N GLN A 96 6.77 -12.87 1.70
CA GLN A 96 6.69 -11.83 0.70
C GLN A 96 7.17 -12.39 -0.64
N ILE A 97 6.38 -12.15 -1.70
CA ILE A 97 6.69 -12.57 -3.06
C ILE A 97 6.63 -11.33 -3.94
N GLN A 98 7.65 -11.14 -4.77
CA GLN A 98 7.73 -10.07 -5.75
C GLN A 98 7.77 -10.66 -7.16
N ASP A 99 6.97 -10.11 -8.07
CA ASP A 99 7.01 -10.41 -9.50
C ASP A 99 6.83 -9.11 -10.29
N GLY A 100 7.85 -8.72 -11.07
CA GLY A 100 7.88 -7.43 -11.76
C GLY A 100 7.68 -6.25 -10.80
N ASN A 101 6.64 -5.45 -11.04
CA ASN A 101 6.23 -4.30 -10.24
C ASN A 101 5.11 -4.62 -9.23
N THR A 102 4.93 -5.91 -8.91
CA THR A 102 3.86 -6.40 -8.04
C THR A 102 4.45 -7.14 -6.85
N VAL A 103 3.81 -6.98 -5.69
CA VAL A 103 4.20 -7.62 -4.44
C VAL A 103 2.99 -8.20 -3.73
N VAL A 104 3.13 -9.44 -3.26
CA VAL A 104 2.18 -10.09 -2.36
C VAL A 104 2.85 -10.32 -1.02
N THR A 105 2.29 -9.72 0.03
CA THR A 105 2.77 -9.88 1.41
C THR A 105 1.72 -10.60 2.23
N GLN A 106 2.14 -11.63 2.95
CA GLN A 106 1.32 -12.40 3.87
C GLN A 106 1.83 -12.23 5.30
N GLY A 107 0.92 -12.17 6.25
CA GLY A 107 1.27 -11.97 7.65
C GLY A 107 0.07 -11.97 8.56
N PHE A 108 0.26 -11.42 9.74
CA PHE A 108 -0.82 -11.21 10.69
C PHE A 108 -0.62 -9.91 11.46
N PHE A 109 -1.73 -9.25 11.76
CA PHE A 109 -1.78 -8.21 12.77
C PHE A 109 -1.73 -8.84 14.16
N HIS A 110 -0.96 -8.24 15.07
CA HIS A 110 -0.99 -8.56 16.50
C HIS A 110 -2.27 -8.00 17.14
N GLU A 111 -2.53 -8.37 18.39
CA GLU A 111 -3.56 -7.69 19.17
C GLU A 111 -3.14 -6.24 19.47
N PHE A 112 -4.10 -5.33 19.41
CA PHE A 112 -3.93 -3.93 19.76
C PHE A 112 -5.22 -3.36 20.36
N ILE A 113 -5.11 -2.20 21.00
CA ILE A 113 -6.26 -1.37 21.38
C ILE A 113 -6.35 -0.22 20.40
N PHE A 114 -7.55 0.04 19.89
CA PHE A 114 -7.89 1.24 19.13
C PHE A 114 -9.18 1.85 19.69
N ASP A 115 -9.13 3.11 20.11
CA ASP A 115 -10.25 3.83 20.72
C ASP A 115 -10.94 3.04 21.84
N GLY A 116 -10.14 2.39 22.70
CA GLY A 116 -10.60 1.58 23.83
C GLY A 116 -11.08 0.17 23.47
N GLN A 117 -11.17 -0.19 22.19
CA GLN A 117 -11.57 -1.52 21.74
C GLN A 117 -10.36 -2.41 21.49
N ARG A 118 -10.41 -3.64 22.01
CA ARG A 118 -9.42 -4.67 21.69
C ARG A 118 -9.71 -5.27 20.31
N MET A 119 -8.71 -5.25 19.45
CA MET A 119 -8.77 -5.71 18.07
C MET A 119 -7.63 -6.69 17.78
N GLY A 120 -7.76 -7.44 16.69
CA GLY A 120 -6.80 -8.47 16.32
C GLY A 120 -6.87 -9.71 17.22
N PRO A 121 -5.98 -10.69 16.99
CA PRO A 121 -5.06 -10.77 15.86
C PRO A 121 -5.79 -11.14 14.57
N TRP A 122 -5.31 -10.65 13.42
CA TRP A 122 -5.95 -10.90 12.12
C TRP A 122 -4.94 -11.35 11.08
N LEU A 123 -5.23 -12.46 10.38
CA LEU A 123 -4.45 -12.87 9.21
C LEU A 123 -4.67 -11.88 8.07
N PHE A 124 -3.62 -11.58 7.31
CA PHE A 124 -3.73 -10.76 6.11
C PHE A 124 -2.98 -11.32 4.91
N ILE A 125 -3.50 -10.97 3.73
CA ILE A 125 -2.77 -10.92 2.48
C ILE A 125 -2.93 -9.50 1.93
N ILE A 126 -1.83 -8.85 1.60
CA ILE A 126 -1.79 -7.52 0.99
C ILE A 126 -1.12 -7.65 -0.36
N TYR A 127 -1.83 -7.26 -1.41
CA TYR A 127 -1.33 -7.18 -2.78
C TYR A 127 -1.06 -5.72 -3.13
N GLN A 128 0.12 -5.41 -3.67
CA GLN A 128 0.51 -4.06 -4.06
C GLN A 128 1.07 -4.04 -5.48
N GLU A 129 0.68 -3.04 -6.26
CA GLU A 129 1.28 -2.70 -7.56
C GLU A 129 1.97 -1.35 -7.46
N PHE A 130 3.13 -1.24 -8.12
CA PHE A 130 3.99 -0.06 -8.07
C PHE A 130 4.17 0.57 -9.46
N ASN A 131 4.31 1.90 -9.51
CA ASN A 131 4.72 2.60 -10.73
C ASN A 131 6.24 2.60 -10.93
N SER A 132 6.72 3.24 -12.00
CA SER A 132 8.16 3.33 -12.31
C SER A 132 8.96 4.20 -11.34
N GLN A 133 8.29 4.94 -10.45
CA GLN A 133 8.87 5.69 -9.33
C GLN A 133 8.77 4.91 -8.01
N ASN A 134 8.44 3.63 -8.06
CA ASN A 134 8.24 2.74 -6.91
C ASN A 134 7.20 3.26 -5.90
N LYS A 135 6.20 4.01 -6.36
CA LYS A 135 5.03 4.39 -5.55
C LYS A 135 3.93 3.37 -5.73
N ILE A 136 3.22 3.06 -4.65
CA ILE A 136 2.05 2.20 -4.67
C ILE A 136 0.96 2.89 -5.49
N ILE A 137 0.54 2.28 -6.58
CA ILE A 137 -0.58 2.72 -7.42
C ILE A 137 -1.86 1.91 -7.16
N LYS A 138 -1.72 0.70 -6.61
CA LYS A 138 -2.84 -0.12 -6.19
C LYS A 138 -2.46 -0.92 -4.96
N GLN A 139 -3.37 -0.98 -4.00
CA GLN A 139 -3.30 -1.91 -2.88
C GLN A 139 -4.64 -2.63 -2.72
N THR A 140 -4.60 -3.94 -2.55
CA THR A 140 -5.78 -4.76 -2.24
C THR A 140 -5.49 -5.60 -1.01
N ASP A 141 -6.31 -5.42 0.02
CA ASP A 141 -6.17 -6.06 1.32
C ASP A 141 -7.24 -7.13 1.50
N TRP A 142 -6.81 -8.33 1.86
CA TRP A 142 -7.65 -9.41 2.38
C TRP A 142 -7.28 -9.64 3.83
N ILE A 143 -8.05 -9.05 4.73
CA ILE A 143 -7.82 -9.17 6.18
C ILE A 143 -8.97 -9.97 6.77
N ASN A 144 -8.64 -11.07 7.46
CA ASN A 144 -9.63 -11.89 8.15
C ASN A 144 -9.98 -11.26 9.51
N TYR A 145 -10.78 -10.20 9.46
CA TYR A 145 -11.25 -9.48 10.64
C TYR A 145 -12.08 -10.40 11.55
N THR A 146 -11.76 -10.38 12.85
CA THR A 146 -12.46 -11.14 13.89
C THR A 146 -12.66 -10.31 15.16
N PRO A 147 -13.79 -10.48 15.87
CA PRO A 147 -14.88 -11.39 15.52
C PRO A 147 -15.65 -10.90 14.28
N ARG A 148 -16.10 -11.83 13.43
CA ARG A 148 -16.64 -11.47 12.10
C ARG A 148 -17.88 -10.59 12.19
N GLU A 149 -18.68 -10.76 13.24
CA GLU A 149 -19.90 -9.99 13.52
C GLU A 149 -19.69 -8.48 13.52
N ASP A 150 -18.51 -8.01 13.92
CA ASP A 150 -18.17 -6.58 13.95
C ASP A 150 -17.90 -6.00 12.55
N PHE A 151 -17.80 -6.84 11.51
CA PHE A 151 -17.35 -6.46 10.16
C PHE A 151 -18.33 -6.89 9.05
N LEU A 152 -19.57 -7.26 9.39
CA LEU A 152 -20.58 -7.75 8.42
C LEU A 152 -21.29 -6.67 7.59
N GLY A 153 -21.00 -5.38 7.83
CA GLY A 153 -21.70 -4.25 7.19
C GLY A 153 -21.07 -3.75 5.87
N GLY A 154 -19.95 -4.33 5.45
CA GLY A 154 -19.22 -3.91 4.26
C GLY A 154 -19.98 -4.12 2.96
N LYS A 155 -19.63 -3.35 1.92
CA LYS A 155 -20.14 -3.57 0.57
C LYS A 155 -19.73 -4.96 0.07
N ASN A 156 -20.63 -5.67 -0.61
CA ASN A 156 -20.26 -6.90 -1.33
C ASN A 156 -19.37 -6.55 -2.53
N MET A 157 -18.07 -6.80 -2.40
CA MET A 157 -17.09 -6.49 -3.44
C MET A 157 -17.25 -7.34 -4.71
N ASN A 158 -17.93 -8.49 -4.61
CA ASN A 158 -18.19 -9.36 -5.76
C ASN A 158 -19.20 -8.75 -6.75
N ASP A 159 -20.06 -7.83 -6.31
CA ASP A 159 -21.07 -7.22 -7.18
C ASP A 159 -20.42 -6.42 -8.33
N GLU A 160 -19.18 -5.94 -8.13
CA GLU A 160 -18.43 -5.22 -9.16
C GLU A 160 -17.90 -6.13 -10.27
N LEU A 161 -17.84 -7.46 -10.04
CA LEU A 161 -17.44 -8.43 -11.07
C LEU A 161 -18.57 -8.69 -12.07
N ILE A 162 -19.82 -8.53 -11.64
CA ILE A 162 -21.02 -8.81 -12.46
C ILE A 162 -21.37 -7.61 -13.35
N LYS A 163 -20.96 -6.40 -12.97
CA LYS A 163 -21.27 -5.15 -13.69
C LYS A 163 -20.33 -4.86 -14.88
N LYS A 164 -19.34 -5.72 -15.13
CA LYS A 164 -18.41 -5.63 -16.26
C LYS A 164 -18.84 -6.57 -17.38
#